data_AF-A0A673M5L0-F1
#
_entry.id   AF-A0A673M5L0-F1
#
_cell.length_a   1.000
_cell.length_b   1.000
_cell.length_c   1.000
_cell.angle_alpha   90.00
_cell.angle_beta   90.00
_cell.angle_gamma   90.00
#
_symmetry.space_group_name_H-M   'P 1'
#
loop_
_entity.id
_entity.type
_entity.pdbx_description
1 polymer ?
#
loop_
_entity_poly.entity_id
_entity_poly.type
_entity_poly.pdbx_seq_one_letter_code
_entity_poly.pdbx_strand_id
1 'polypeptide(L)'
;MGAIGVLSVCVSMRYALHTSGLFRAGSSVKRCKELRKSFDEGGFPEFDSWDILTSASLLKVFLRELPGGLIPEPHRTQLLKVLPEEHLNVLCYLMFFLSRVAAESHLNLMTSKNLSIVFGPNIFQ
;
A
#
# COMPACT_ATOMS: atom_id res chain seq x y z
N MET A 1 10.61 3.40 -6.89
CA MET A 1 9.31 3.90 -6.40
C MET A 1 9.56 4.48 -5.03
N GLY A 2 9.52 5.80 -4.87
CA GLY A 2 9.68 6.46 -3.56
C GLY A 2 8.33 6.71 -2.88
N ALA A 3 8.31 7.54 -1.82
CA ALA A 3 7.09 7.95 -1.12
C ALA A 3 6.00 8.53 -2.07
N ILE A 4 6.41 9.20 -3.15
CA ILE A 4 5.50 9.75 -4.18
C ILE A 4 4.70 8.63 -4.89
N GLY A 5 5.33 7.48 -5.15
CA GLY A 5 4.65 6.34 -5.76
C GLY A 5 3.57 5.74 -4.86
N VAL A 6 3.84 5.63 -3.55
CA VAL A 6 2.85 5.19 -2.56
C VAL A 6 1.64 6.13 -2.54
N LEU A 7 1.89 7.43 -2.50
CA LEU A 7 0.83 8.43 -2.52
C LEU A 7 -0.02 8.33 -3.79
N SER A 8 0.62 8.24 -4.95
CA SER A 8 -0.07 8.09 -6.23
C SER A 8 -0.97 6.86 -6.22
N VAL A 9 -0.45 5.69 -5.82
CA VAL A 9 -1.20 4.43 -5.75
C VAL A 9 -2.40 4.53 -4.79
N CYS A 10 -2.19 5.07 -3.59
CA CYS A 10 -3.25 5.25 -2.60
C CYS A 10 -4.33 6.25 -3.04
N VAL A 11 -3.95 7.30 -3.78
CA VAL A 11 -4.90 8.26 -4.37
C VAL A 11 -5.74 7.59 -5.46
N SER A 12 -5.12 6.81 -6.35
CA SER A 12 -5.83 6.07 -7.40
C SER A 12 -6.88 5.12 -6.83
N MET A 13 -6.55 4.45 -5.73
CA MET A 13 -7.46 3.48 -5.10
C MET A 13 -8.63 4.10 -4.35
N ARG A 14 -8.69 5.43 -4.20
CA ARG A 14 -9.83 6.08 -3.52
C ARG A 14 -11.16 5.82 -4.23
N TYR A 15 -11.14 5.57 -5.54
CA TYR A 15 -12.32 5.22 -6.34
C TYR A 15 -12.62 3.71 -6.33
N ALA A 16 -11.70 2.89 -5.80
CA ALA A 16 -11.80 1.44 -5.77
C ALA A 16 -12.19 0.87 -4.40
N LEU A 17 -12.65 1.72 -3.48
CA LEU A 17 -12.92 1.31 -2.10
C LEU A 17 -14.02 0.26 -1.98
N HIS A 18 -14.88 0.10 -2.99
CA HIS A 18 -15.96 -0.89 -2.98
C HIS A 18 -15.54 -2.23 -3.60
N THR A 19 -14.31 -2.36 -4.12
CA THR A 19 -13.83 -3.59 -4.75
C THR A 19 -13.71 -4.71 -3.72
N SER A 20 -14.53 -5.76 -3.85
CA SER A 20 -14.51 -6.92 -2.96
C SER A 20 -13.14 -7.59 -2.90
N GLY A 21 -12.60 -7.75 -1.69
CA GLY A 21 -11.30 -8.37 -1.47
C GLY A 21 -10.10 -7.52 -1.91
N LEU A 22 -10.26 -6.19 -1.99
CA LEU A 22 -9.14 -5.27 -2.23
C LEU A 22 -7.94 -5.60 -1.31
N PHE A 23 -6.73 -5.62 -1.87
CA PHE A 23 -5.48 -6.12 -1.24
C PHE A 23 -5.38 -7.63 -0.97
N ARG A 24 -6.47 -8.38 -0.91
CA ARG A 24 -6.42 -9.85 -0.81
C ARG A 24 -6.25 -10.51 -2.19
N ALA A 25 -6.92 -9.97 -3.21
CA ALA A 25 -6.84 -10.49 -4.57
C ALA A 25 -5.42 -10.37 -5.16
N GLY A 26 -5.01 -11.37 -5.93
CA GLY A 26 -3.77 -11.38 -6.69
C GLY A 26 -3.89 -10.59 -8.00
N SER A 27 -2.76 -10.18 -8.56
CA SER A 27 -2.69 -9.48 -9.83
C SER A 27 -1.68 -10.16 -10.77
N SER A 28 -1.68 -9.75 -12.04
CA SER A 28 -0.70 -10.24 -13.02
C SER A 28 0.71 -9.77 -12.64
N VAL A 29 1.61 -10.74 -12.45
CA VAL A 29 3.04 -10.48 -12.17
C VAL A 29 3.68 -9.64 -13.27
N LYS A 30 3.29 -9.88 -14.54
CA LYS A 30 3.79 -9.11 -15.69
C LYS A 30 3.38 -7.64 -15.59
N ARG A 31 2.10 -7.37 -15.33
CA ARG A 31 1.58 -6.00 -15.16
C ARG A 31 2.20 -5.29 -13.96
N CYS A 32 2.43 -6.00 -12.85
CA CYS A 32 3.14 -5.42 -11.70
C CYS A 32 4.55 -4.96 -12.10
N LYS A 33 5.29 -5.77 -12.86
CA LYS A 33 6.64 -5.38 -13.32
C LYS A 33 6.62 -4.17 -14.25
N GLU A 34 5.67 -4.13 -15.19
CA GLU A 34 5.51 -3.00 -16.12
C GLU A 34 5.15 -1.71 -15.38
N LEU A 35 4.18 -1.76 -14.48
CA LEU A 35 3.75 -0.61 -13.71
C LEU A 35 4.84 -0.14 -12.73
N ARG A 36 5.57 -1.06 -12.10
CA ARG A 36 6.74 -0.74 -11.29
C ARG A 36 7.82 -0.01 -12.10
N LYS A 37 8.14 -0.52 -13.29
CA LYS A 37 9.12 0.11 -14.19
C LYS A 37 8.70 1.54 -14.53
N SER A 38 7.43 1.76 -14.85
CA SER A 38 6.91 3.10 -15.13
C SER A 38 7.12 4.06 -13.95
N PHE A 39 6.83 3.64 -12.72
CA PHE A 39 7.08 4.44 -11.52
C PHE A 39 8.57 4.71 -11.27
N ASP A 40 9.43 3.72 -11.53
CA ASP A 40 10.88 3.86 -11.35
C ASP A 40 11.49 4.83 -12.37
N GLU A 41 10.88 4.96 -13.55
CA GLU A 41 11.24 5.94 -14.59
C GLU A 41 10.59 7.32 -14.36
N GLY A 42 9.87 7.52 -13.26
CA GLY A 42 9.17 8.78 -12.93
C GLY A 42 7.84 8.97 -13.66
N GLY A 43 7.37 7.94 -14.37
CA GLY A 43 6.07 7.93 -15.02
C GLY A 43 4.92 7.75 -14.03
N PHE A 44 3.83 8.45 -14.29
CA PHE A 44 2.54 8.27 -13.63
C PHE A 44 1.49 7.95 -14.71
N PRO A 45 1.19 6.66 -14.97
CA PRO A 45 0.24 6.32 -16.01
C PRO A 45 -1.16 6.87 -15.72
N GLU A 46 -1.96 7.16 -16.76
CA GLU A 46 -3.31 7.73 -16.61
C GLU A 46 -4.29 6.75 -15.95
N PHE A 47 -5.05 7.25 -14.97
CA PHE A 47 -5.87 6.49 -14.02
C PHE A 47 -6.88 5.51 -14.65
N ASP A 48 -7.45 5.83 -15.81
CA ASP A 48 -8.48 5.01 -16.46
C ASP A 48 -7.96 3.69 -17.05
N SER A 49 -6.63 3.55 -17.17
CA SER A 49 -5.98 2.34 -17.70
C SER A 49 -5.55 1.34 -16.62
N TRP A 50 -5.70 1.66 -15.33
CA TRP A 50 -5.08 0.88 -14.27
C TRP A 50 -5.93 -0.31 -13.85
N ASP A 51 -5.26 -1.44 -13.71
CA ASP A 51 -5.80 -2.55 -12.93
C ASP A 51 -5.62 -2.23 -11.43
N ILE A 52 -6.73 -1.92 -10.76
CA ILE A 52 -6.83 -1.70 -9.32
C ILE A 52 -6.09 -2.80 -8.54
N LEU A 53 -6.20 -4.04 -9.00
CA LEU A 53 -5.55 -5.19 -8.34
C LEU A 53 -4.03 -5.14 -8.50
N THR A 54 -3.53 -4.77 -9.68
CA THR A 54 -2.09 -4.58 -9.93
C THR A 54 -1.52 -3.48 -9.05
N SER A 55 -2.24 -2.36 -8.93
CA SER A 55 -1.90 -1.26 -8.03
C SER A 55 -1.82 -1.72 -6.57
N ALA A 56 -2.80 -2.51 -6.14
CA ALA A 56 -2.92 -3.00 -4.76
C ALA A 56 -1.79 -3.96 -4.41
N SER A 57 -1.42 -4.82 -5.37
CA SER A 57 -0.27 -5.68 -5.25
C SER A 57 1.04 -4.92 -5.18
N LEU A 58 1.22 -3.86 -5.98
CA LEU A 58 2.44 -3.05 -5.95
C LEU A 58 2.64 -2.33 -4.63
N LEU A 59 1.58 -1.79 -4.02
CA LEU A 59 1.67 -1.18 -2.69
C LEU A 59 2.23 -2.19 -1.66
N LYS A 60 1.73 -3.43 -1.65
CA LYS A 60 2.21 -4.49 -0.76
C LYS A 60 3.67 -4.84 -1.03
N VAL A 61 4.03 -5.02 -2.31
CA VAL A 61 5.40 -5.35 -2.75
C VAL A 61 6.38 -4.28 -2.29
N PHE A 62 6.03 -3.01 -2.47
CA PHE A 62 6.87 -1.90 -2.07
C PHE A 62 7.16 -1.86 -0.58
N LEU A 63 6.12 -1.95 0.24
CA LEU A 63 6.28 -2.00 1.69
C LEU A 63 7.17 -3.18 2.10
N ARG A 64 7.04 -4.32 1.41
CA ARG A 64 7.87 -5.50 1.62
C ARG A 64 9.33 -5.32 1.18
N GLU A 65 9.61 -4.47 0.18
CA GLU A 65 10.98 -4.28 -0.32
C GLU A 65 11.75 -3.16 0.43
N LEU A 66 11.08 -2.43 1.33
CA LEU A 66 11.77 -1.42 2.15
C LEU A 66 12.86 -2.07 3.01
N PRO A 67 14.12 -1.59 2.95
CA PRO A 67 15.20 -2.08 3.81
C PRO A 67 14.82 -1.93 5.29
N GLY A 68 14.74 -3.05 6.01
CA GLY A 68 14.32 -3.06 7.42
C GLY A 68 12.81 -2.87 7.66
N GLY A 69 11.98 -2.88 6.61
CA GLY A 69 10.53 -2.71 6.71
C GLY A 69 10.10 -1.24 6.93
N LEU A 70 8.78 -1.00 6.87
CA LEU A 70 8.24 0.33 7.13
C LEU A 70 8.46 0.74 8.60
N ILE A 71 8.36 -0.22 9.53
CA ILE A 71 8.65 -0.05 10.95
C ILE A 71 9.77 -1.03 11.37
N PRO A 72 11.05 -0.62 11.31
CA PRO A 72 12.18 -1.49 11.62
C PRO A 72 12.27 -1.89 13.10
N GLU A 73 12.86 -3.06 13.39
CA GLU A 73 13.03 -3.66 14.73
C GLU A 73 13.44 -2.68 15.86
N PRO A 74 14.41 -1.75 15.70
CA PRO A 74 14.75 -0.79 16.76
C PRO A 74 13.61 0.16 17.13
N HIS A 75 12.71 0.43 16.19
CA HIS A 75 11.63 1.42 16.31
C HIS A 75 10.31 0.79 16.78
N ARG A 76 10.18 -0.54 16.77
CA ARG A 76 8.97 -1.23 17.23
C ARG A 76 8.74 -1.03 18.73
N THR A 77 9.83 -0.99 19.52
CA THR A 77 9.80 -0.90 20.98
C THR A 77 9.85 0.53 21.51
N GLN A 78 10.39 1.50 20.76
CA GLN A 78 10.56 2.88 21.22
C GLN A 78 9.36 3.81 21.01
N LEU A 79 8.20 3.29 20.60
CA LEU A 79 7.06 4.06 20.06
C LEU A 79 7.49 4.87 18.81
N LEU A 80 6.54 5.20 17.93
CA LEU A 80 6.76 5.81 16.61
C LEU A 80 7.58 7.13 16.60
N LYS A 81 8.02 7.64 17.75
CA LYS A 81 8.70 8.92 17.98
C LYS A 81 10.09 9.02 17.31
N VAL A 82 10.69 7.90 16.93
CA VAL A 82 12.05 7.86 16.36
C VAL A 82 12.06 7.41 14.89
N LEU A 83 10.89 7.19 14.28
CA LEU A 83 10.81 6.86 12.86
C LEU A 83 11.31 8.04 12.01
N PRO A 84 12.13 7.79 10.98
CA PRO A 84 12.45 8.80 9.99
C PRO A 84 11.17 9.42 9.41
N GLU A 85 11.20 10.73 9.13
CA GLU A 85 10.03 11.49 8.66
C GLU A 85 9.37 10.84 7.44
N GLU A 86 10.17 10.33 6.49
CA GLU A 86 9.67 9.65 5.30
C GLU A 86 8.86 8.39 5.63
N HIS A 87 9.33 7.58 6.58
CA HIS A 87 8.62 6.38 7.02
C HIS A 87 7.34 6.73 7.77
N LEU A 88 7.38 7.77 8.60
CA LEU A 88 6.22 8.24 9.36
C LEU A 88 5.15 8.80 8.42
N ASN A 89 5.53 9.58 7.41
CA ASN A 89 4.62 10.06 6.38
C ASN A 89 3.95 8.90 5.64
N VAL A 90 4.72 7.94 5.14
CA VAL A 90 4.18 6.74 4.46
C VAL A 90 3.24 5.97 5.38
N LEU A 91 3.59 5.79 6.65
CA LEU A 91 2.76 5.10 7.63
C LEU A 91 1.45 5.83 7.90
N CYS A 92 1.48 7.14 8.13
CA CYS A 92 0.28 7.95 8.36
C CYS A 92 -0.67 7.89 7.15
N TYR A 93 -0.14 8.05 5.94
CA TYR A 93 -0.94 7.95 4.72
C TYR A 93 -1.52 6.55 4.52
N LEU A 94 -0.71 5.51 4.74
CA LEU A 94 -1.17 4.13 4.64
C LEU A 94 -2.28 3.85 5.66
N MET A 95 -2.10 4.23 6.92
CA MET A 95 -3.10 4.00 7.98
C MET A 95 -4.39 4.78 7.71
N PHE A 96 -4.30 6.03 7.26
CA PHE A 96 -5.46 6.81 6.84
C PHE A 96 -6.20 6.16 5.66
N PHE A 97 -5.48 5.63 4.69
CA PHE A 97 -6.10 4.97 3.55
C PHE A 97 -6.74 3.63 3.95
N LEU A 98 -6.06 2.79 4.74
CA LEU A 98 -6.59 1.52 5.22
C LEU A 98 -7.83 1.72 6.12
N SER A 99 -7.90 2.80 6.90
CA SER A 99 -9.10 3.11 7.68
C SER A 99 -10.31 3.41 6.79
N ARG A 100 -10.11 4.07 5.65
CA ARG A 100 -11.17 4.28 4.65
C ARG A 100 -11.61 2.99 3.99
N VAL A 101 -10.68 2.08 3.67
CA VAL A 101 -11.03 0.74 3.16
C VAL A 101 -11.85 -0.03 4.19
N ALA A 102 -11.44 0.01 5.46
CA ALA A 102 -12.17 -0.67 6.53
C ALA A 102 -13.58 -0.08 6.79
N ALA A 103 -13.76 1.23 6.62
CA ALA A 103 -15.08 1.87 6.73
C ALA A 103 -16.06 1.32 5.68
N GLU A 104 -15.57 0.98 4.49
CA GLU A 104 -16.33 0.38 3.39
C GLU A 104 -16.41 -1.15 3.47
N SER A 105 -16.06 -1.76 4.61
CA SER A 105 -15.98 -3.22 4.78
C SER A 105 -17.30 -3.96 4.55
N HIS A 106 -18.43 -3.27 4.67
CA HIS A 106 -19.75 -3.79 4.33
C HIS A 106 -19.93 -4.05 2.82
N LEU A 107 -19.14 -3.40 1.96
CA LEU A 107 -19.13 -3.59 0.50
C LEU A 107 -17.90 -4.39 0.04
N ASN A 108 -16.71 -4.02 0.51
CA ASN A 108 -15.46 -4.61 0.04
C ASN A 108 -15.00 -5.85 0.83
N LEU A 109 -15.66 -6.20 1.94
CA LEU A 109 -15.36 -7.35 2.80
C LEU A 109 -14.00 -7.28 3.53
N MET A 110 -13.32 -6.14 3.52
CA MET A 110 -11.99 -5.94 4.11
C MET A 110 -12.10 -5.15 5.42
N THR A 111 -12.39 -5.85 6.51
CA THR A 111 -12.35 -5.27 7.87
C THR A 111 -10.92 -4.91 8.28
N SER A 112 -10.76 -4.11 9.35
CA SER A 112 -9.43 -3.81 9.93
C SER A 112 -8.63 -5.08 10.26
N LYS A 113 -9.30 -6.14 10.71
CA LYS A 113 -8.68 -7.46 10.97
C LYS A 113 -8.20 -8.14 9.69
N ASN A 114 -9.00 -8.11 8.63
CA ASN A 114 -8.59 -8.69 7.34
C ASN A 114 -7.40 -7.92 6.75
N LEU A 115 -7.41 -6.59 6.86
CA LEU A 115 -6.31 -5.73 6.41
C LEU A 115 -5.05 -5.94 7.26
N SER A 116 -5.14 -6.11 8.57
CA SER A 116 -3.96 -6.35 9.43
C SER A 116 -3.26 -7.67 9.10
N ILE A 117 -4.01 -8.71 8.73
CA ILE A 117 -3.44 -9.99 8.27
C ILE A 117 -2.67 -9.79 6.96
N VAL A 118 -3.20 -8.99 6.03
CA VAL A 118 -2.57 -8.73 4.73
C VAL A 118 -1.35 -7.82 4.86
N PHE A 119 -1.42 -6.76 5.65
CA PHE A 119 -0.37 -5.74 5.73
C PHE A 119 0.65 -5.95 6.84
N GLY A 120 0.32 -6.69 7.92
CA GLY A 120 1.23 -6.94 9.03
C GLY A 120 2.62 -7.43 8.59
N PRO A 121 2.71 -8.50 7.77
CA PRO A 121 4.00 -9.00 7.28
C PRO A 121 4.77 -8.02 6.39
N ASN A 122 4.08 -7.04 5.76
CA ASN A 122 4.73 -6.06 4.89
C ASN A 122 5.18 -4.81 5.68
N ILE A 123 4.56 -4.50 6.81
CA ILE A 123 4.88 -3.33 7.65
C ILE A 123 6.00 -3.64 8.66
N PHE A 124 5.95 -4.82 9.28
CA PHE A 124 6.77 -5.20 10.44
C PHE A 124 7.82 -6.28 10.15
N GLN A 125 8.39 -6.30 8.94
CA GLN A 125 9.42 -7.27 8.56
C GLN A 125 10.56 -7.34 9.59
#